data_AF-A0A2P2JEL0-F1
#
_entry.id   AF-A0A2P2JEL0-F1
#
_cell.length_a   1.000
_cell.length_b   1.000
_cell.length_c   1.000
_cell.angle_alpha   90.00
_cell.angle_beta   90.00
_cell.angle_gamma   90.00
#
_symmetry.space_group_name_H-M   'P 1'
#
loop_
_entity.id
_entity.type
_entity.pdbx_description
1 polymer ?
#
loop_
_entity_poly.entity_id
_entity_poly.type
_entity_poly.pdbx_seq_one_letter_code
_entity_poly.pdbx_strand_id
1 'polypeptide(L)'
;MVIVVKGDIVKVLSGEFKFSDRKAITSNIGGLLLAGGMALFCFEGFGMTLALEASMRETGRFPSLLAKAFAGITFVYVSFGFSGYMAYGDETKDIITLNLPHNWSAIAVQIGLCLGLVFTCPIMLHPIHEIVEGKLKNGKWFQKLCYNEHGNSTKVEKYAIYLSRAILIVALAVIASFIPAFGVFSSLVGSTVCALISFVLPATFHLKLLGPSLNFWQRSVDYCILVCGLLFAIYGTYTSIFGI
;
A
#
# COMPACT_ATOMS: atom_id res chain seq x y z
N MET A 1 -0.85 24.76 7.39
CA MET A 1 -1.19 25.04 5.97
C MET A 1 -1.31 26.53 5.66
N VAL A 2 -2.09 27.33 6.41
CA VAL A 2 -2.31 28.77 6.14
C VAL A 2 -1.04 29.63 6.13
N ILE A 3 -0.01 29.26 6.91
CA ILE A 3 1.26 30.02 6.99
C ILE A 3 2.19 29.72 5.81
N VAL A 4 2.15 28.50 5.26
CA VAL A 4 2.92 28.11 4.07
C VAL A 4 2.37 28.81 2.84
N VAL A 5 1.03 28.90 2.75
CA VAL A 5 0.34 29.67 1.71
C VAL A 5 0.79 31.13 1.67
N LYS A 6 1.09 31.77 2.82
CA LYS A 6 1.59 33.15 2.83
C LYS A 6 3.01 33.30 2.27
N GLY A 7 3.90 32.34 2.53
CA GLY A 7 5.26 32.36 1.99
C GLY A 7 5.29 32.14 0.48
N ASP A 8 4.43 31.24 0.00
CA ASP A 8 4.30 30.95 -1.43
C ASP A 8 3.60 32.09 -2.18
N ILE A 9 2.64 32.80 -1.57
CA ILE A 9 2.03 34.01 -2.16
C ILE A 9 3.06 35.13 -2.38
N VAL A 10 4.02 35.31 -1.46
CA VAL A 10 5.09 36.31 -1.62
C VAL A 10 6.05 35.92 -2.75
N LYS A 11 6.34 34.62 -2.92
CA LYS A 11 7.14 34.09 -4.05
C LYS A 11 6.42 34.11 -5.39
N VAL A 12 5.10 33.94 -5.38
CA VAL A 12 4.23 34.09 -6.56
C VAL A 12 4.16 35.55 -7.00
N LEU A 13 4.14 36.50 -6.05
CA LEU A 13 4.15 37.95 -6.33
C LEU A 13 5.50 38.47 -6.81
N SER A 14 6.63 37.81 -6.49
CA SER A 14 7.97 38.18 -6.94
C SER A 14 8.35 37.66 -8.34
N GLY A 15 7.44 36.99 -9.04
CA GLY A 15 7.63 36.58 -10.45
C GLY A 15 8.48 35.32 -10.68
N GLU A 16 8.95 34.66 -9.61
CA GLU A 16 9.74 33.41 -9.69
C GLU A 16 8.85 32.16 -9.91
N PHE A 17 7.53 32.29 -9.74
CA PHE A 17 6.59 31.16 -9.77
C PHE A 17 5.61 31.29 -10.95
N LYS A 18 5.91 30.66 -12.10
CA LYS A 18 5.00 30.57 -13.25
C LYS A 18 4.28 29.22 -13.28
N PHE A 19 2.95 29.26 -13.12
CA PHE A 19 2.11 28.06 -13.17
C PHE A 19 1.96 27.47 -14.59
N SER A 20 2.20 28.26 -15.63
CA SER A 20 2.00 27.84 -17.04
C SER A 20 3.03 26.85 -17.57
N ASP A 21 4.20 26.69 -16.92
CA ASP A 21 5.27 25.81 -17.40
C ASP A 21 5.17 24.38 -16.84
N ARG A 22 4.18 24.08 -15.98
CA ARG A 22 4.05 22.77 -15.34
C ARG A 22 3.44 21.73 -16.28
N LYS A 23 4.20 20.69 -16.61
CA LYS A 23 3.70 19.52 -17.34
C LYS A 23 3.04 18.55 -16.36
N ALA A 24 1.73 18.73 -16.14
CA ALA A 24 0.95 17.86 -15.25
C ALA A 24 0.89 16.38 -15.69
N ILE A 25 1.17 16.09 -16.96
CA ILE A 25 1.20 14.73 -17.52
C ILE A 25 2.58 14.49 -18.12
N THR A 26 3.27 13.46 -17.63
CA THR A 26 4.55 13.03 -18.20
C THR A 26 4.32 12.50 -19.62
N SER A 27 5.16 12.93 -20.56
CA SER A 27 5.16 12.39 -21.93
C SER A 27 5.94 11.08 -22.04
N ASN A 28 6.57 10.62 -20.96
CA ASN A 28 7.34 9.38 -20.92
C ASN A 28 6.47 8.21 -20.43
N ILE A 29 6.42 7.14 -21.23
CA ILE A 29 5.71 5.89 -20.91
C ILE A 29 6.22 5.26 -19.61
N GLY A 30 7.53 5.35 -19.31
CA GLY A 30 8.12 4.83 -18.07
C GLY A 30 7.56 5.52 -16.83
N GLY A 31 7.44 6.86 -16.87
CA GLY A 31 6.85 7.64 -15.78
C GLY A 31 5.37 7.34 -15.57
N LEU A 32 4.61 7.06 -16.64
CA LEU A 32 3.21 6.66 -16.54
C LEU A 32 3.07 5.28 -15.88
N LEU A 33 3.96 4.34 -16.19
CA LEU A 33 3.97 3.02 -15.57
C LEU A 33 4.37 3.08 -14.10
N LEU A 34 5.36 3.91 -13.75
CA LEU A 34 5.74 4.18 -12.36
C LEU A 34 4.57 4.76 -11.57
N ALA A 35 3.87 5.75 -12.14
CA ALA A 35 2.67 6.33 -11.53
C ALA A 35 1.54 5.30 -11.38
N GLY A 36 1.35 4.42 -12.38
CA GLY A 36 0.39 3.33 -12.31
C GLY A 36 0.72 2.31 -11.21
N GLY A 37 1.98 1.93 -11.06
CA GLY A 37 2.45 1.06 -9.98
C GLY A 37 2.21 1.69 -8.61
N MET A 38 2.57 2.96 -8.44
CA MET A 38 2.27 3.73 -7.23
C MET A 38 0.77 3.81 -6.93
N ALA A 39 -0.06 4.04 -7.96
CA ALA A 39 -1.51 4.09 -7.79
C ALA A 39 -2.06 2.73 -7.29
N LEU A 40 -1.64 1.62 -7.88
CA LEU A 40 -2.04 0.28 -7.42
C LEU A 40 -1.57 0.00 -5.99
N PHE A 41 -0.37 0.46 -5.62
CA PHE A 41 0.11 0.36 -4.25
C PHE A 41 -0.76 1.18 -3.28
N CYS A 42 -1.17 2.40 -3.64
CA CYS A 42 -2.03 3.24 -2.80
C CYS A 42 -3.44 2.66 -2.60
N PHE A 43 -3.95 1.88 -3.55
CA PHE A 43 -5.24 1.20 -3.45
C PHE A 43 -5.13 -0.24 -2.91
N GLU A 44 -3.95 -0.65 -2.45
CA GLU A 44 -3.76 -1.93 -1.78
C GLU A 44 -4.47 -1.93 -0.41
N GLY A 45 -5.35 -2.91 -0.23
CA GLY A 45 -6.04 -3.18 1.03
C GLY A 45 -6.74 -4.54 1.02
N PHE A 46 -6.38 -5.40 0.06
CA PHE A 46 -7.10 -6.64 -0.23
C PHE A 46 -6.99 -7.63 0.93
N GLY A 47 -5.83 -7.65 1.61
CA GLY A 47 -5.58 -8.53 2.75
C GLY A 47 -6.50 -8.27 3.95
N MET A 48 -7.02 -7.04 4.11
CA MET A 48 -7.93 -6.70 5.20
C MET A 48 -9.41 -6.75 4.79
N THR A 49 -9.71 -6.82 3.49
CA THR A 49 -11.09 -6.72 2.97
C THR A 49 -11.99 -7.81 3.54
N LEU A 50 -11.53 -9.07 3.59
CA LEU A 50 -12.30 -10.19 4.14
C LEU A 50 -12.50 -10.08 5.66
N ALA A 51 -11.45 -9.68 6.39
CA ALA A 51 -11.54 -9.50 7.85
C ALA A 51 -12.49 -8.34 8.21
N LEU A 52 -12.48 -7.27 7.42
CA LEU A 52 -13.40 -6.14 7.56
C LEU A 52 -14.84 -6.56 7.25
N GLU A 53 -15.07 -7.26 6.15
CA GLU A 53 -16.40 -7.78 5.80
C GLU A 53 -16.94 -8.71 6.89
N ALA A 54 -16.12 -9.64 7.40
CA ALA A 54 -16.50 -10.55 8.47
C ALA A 54 -16.83 -9.83 9.79
N SER A 55 -16.24 -8.64 10.01
CA SER A 55 -16.48 -7.82 11.22
C SER A 55 -17.70 -6.91 11.10
N MET A 56 -18.34 -6.83 9.92
CA MET A 56 -19.50 -5.98 9.71
C MET A 56 -20.79 -6.60 10.23
N ARG A 57 -21.62 -5.78 10.87
CA ARG A 57 -22.99 -6.16 11.28
C ARG A 57 -23.88 -6.54 10.09
N GLU A 58 -23.71 -5.85 8.96
CA GLU A 58 -24.52 -6.05 7.75
C GLU A 58 -23.60 -6.25 6.52
N THR A 59 -23.20 -7.50 6.27
CA THR A 59 -22.28 -7.87 5.16
C THR A 59 -22.86 -7.52 3.78
N GLY A 60 -24.18 -7.61 3.59
CA GLY A 60 -24.83 -7.31 2.31
C GLY A 60 -24.68 -5.86 1.82
N ARG A 61 -24.29 -4.91 2.69
CA ARG A 61 -24.02 -3.51 2.32
C ARG A 61 -22.54 -3.24 2.03
N PHE A 62 -21.67 -4.23 2.22
CA PHE A 62 -20.22 -4.08 2.06
C PHE A 62 -19.82 -3.52 0.69
N PRO A 63 -20.35 -3.98 -0.47
CA PRO A 63 -19.94 -3.46 -1.77
C PRO A 63 -20.23 -1.96 -1.95
N SER A 64 -21.38 -1.49 -1.45
CA SER A 64 -21.76 -0.07 -1.55
C SER A 64 -20.91 0.81 -0.64
N LEU A 65 -20.59 0.34 0.57
CA LEU A 65 -19.71 1.04 1.49
C LEU A 65 -18.29 1.08 0.97
N LEU A 66 -17.80 -0.03 0.42
CA LEU A 66 -16.49 -0.14 -0.21
C LEU A 66 -16.37 0.85 -1.37
N ALA A 67 -17.35 0.90 -2.27
CA ALA A 67 -17.35 1.85 -3.39
C ALA A 67 -17.31 3.32 -2.92
N LYS A 68 -18.08 3.68 -1.88
CA LYS A 68 -18.06 5.03 -1.28
C LYS A 68 -16.70 5.34 -0.65
N ALA A 69 -16.11 4.37 0.05
CA ALA A 69 -14.78 4.53 0.64
C ALA A 69 -13.73 4.76 -0.46
N PHE A 70 -13.70 3.93 -1.51
CA PHE A 70 -12.81 4.08 -2.66
C PHE A 70 -12.96 5.44 -3.36
N ALA A 71 -14.19 5.91 -3.56
CA ALA A 71 -14.44 7.24 -4.13
C ALA A 71 -13.85 8.36 -3.26
N GLY A 72 -14.04 8.26 -1.93
CA GLY A 72 -13.49 9.22 -0.97
C GLY A 72 -11.96 9.26 -0.96
N ILE A 73 -11.31 8.10 -0.84
CA ILE A 73 -9.84 8.03 -0.84
C ILE A 73 -9.25 8.46 -2.19
N THR A 74 -9.90 8.13 -3.31
CA THR A 74 -9.47 8.59 -4.64
C THR A 74 -9.48 10.11 -4.72
N PHE A 75 -10.55 10.75 -4.25
CA PHE A 75 -10.64 12.21 -4.21
C PHE A 75 -9.53 12.84 -3.35
N VAL A 76 -9.25 12.26 -2.18
CA VAL A 76 -8.18 12.74 -1.29
C VAL A 76 -6.81 12.55 -1.96
N TYR A 77 -6.52 11.40 -2.57
CA TYR A 77 -5.25 11.14 -3.24
C TYR A 77 -5.02 12.07 -4.43
N VAL A 78 -6.02 12.25 -5.30
CA VAL A 78 -5.91 13.13 -6.46
C VAL A 78 -5.75 14.59 -6.03
N SER A 79 -6.57 15.07 -5.09
CA SER A 79 -6.49 16.46 -4.62
C SER A 79 -5.17 16.75 -3.91
N PHE A 80 -4.70 15.84 -3.06
CA PHE A 80 -3.42 15.99 -2.36
C PHE A 80 -2.22 15.89 -3.31
N GLY A 81 -2.21 14.91 -4.22
CA GLY A 81 -1.17 14.75 -5.23
C GLY A 81 -1.10 15.96 -6.17
N PHE A 82 -2.25 16.44 -6.64
CA PHE A 82 -2.32 17.66 -7.46
C PHE A 82 -1.80 18.88 -6.70
N SER A 83 -2.21 19.09 -5.45
CA SER A 83 -1.75 20.21 -4.63
C SER A 83 -0.25 20.15 -4.36
N GLY A 84 0.28 18.94 -4.09
CA GLY A 84 1.71 18.70 -3.88
C GLY A 84 2.53 19.02 -5.13
N TYR A 85 2.12 18.52 -6.30
CA TYR A 85 2.79 18.82 -7.56
C TYR A 85 2.68 20.30 -7.92
N MET A 86 1.56 20.96 -7.61
CA MET A 86 1.39 22.40 -7.86
C MET A 86 2.25 23.28 -6.94
N ALA A 87 2.60 22.79 -5.75
CA ALA A 87 3.50 23.47 -4.82
C ALA A 87 4.98 23.29 -5.20
N TYR A 88 5.44 22.07 -5.46
CA TYR A 88 6.88 21.78 -5.62
C TYR A 88 7.33 21.51 -7.06
N GLY A 89 6.42 21.06 -7.92
CA GLY A 89 6.69 20.90 -9.36
C GLY A 89 7.64 19.77 -9.61
N ASP A 90 8.62 19.99 -10.49
CA ASP A 90 9.59 18.95 -10.84
C ASP A 90 10.58 18.65 -9.70
N GLU A 91 10.65 19.50 -8.67
CA GLU A 91 11.42 19.27 -7.44
C GLU A 91 10.67 18.41 -6.40
N THR A 92 9.51 17.87 -6.74
CA THR A 92 8.74 16.99 -5.84
C THR A 92 9.50 15.69 -5.58
N LYS A 93 9.79 15.40 -4.31
CA LYS A 93 10.41 14.14 -3.90
C LYS A 93 9.35 13.06 -3.70
N ASP A 94 9.76 11.79 -3.77
CA ASP A 94 8.90 10.61 -3.52
C ASP A 94 8.09 10.71 -2.22
N ILE A 95 8.70 11.29 -1.18
CA ILE A 95 8.07 11.54 0.11
C ILE A 95 7.92 13.05 0.28
N ILE A 96 6.68 13.55 0.16
CA ILE A 96 6.37 14.97 0.18
C ILE A 96 6.81 15.70 1.47
N THR A 97 6.93 14.99 2.59
CA THR A 97 7.40 15.60 3.85
C THR A 97 8.87 16.00 3.81
N LEU A 98 9.65 15.47 2.85
CA LEU A 98 11.04 15.87 2.60
C LEU A 98 11.17 17.15 1.76
N ASN A 99 10.06 17.63 1.19
CA ASN A 99 9.98 18.93 0.53
C ASN A 99 9.60 20.06 1.49
N LEU A 100 9.08 19.74 2.68
CA LEU A 100 8.66 20.75 3.65
C LEU A 100 9.86 21.54 4.20
N PRO A 101 9.73 22.86 4.39
CA PRO A 101 10.78 23.68 4.99
C PRO A 101 10.94 23.33 6.48
N HIS A 102 12.13 23.54 7.04
CA HIS A 102 12.41 23.34 8.47
C HIS A 102 11.78 24.46 9.32
N ASN A 103 10.46 24.39 9.53
CA ASN A 103 9.71 25.27 10.42
C ASN A 103 8.85 24.47 11.41
N TRP A 104 8.41 25.13 12.50
CA TRP A 104 7.60 24.50 13.54
C TRP A 104 6.35 23.80 13.01
N SER A 105 5.71 24.36 11.98
CA SER A 105 4.54 23.73 11.36
C SER A 105 4.86 22.44 10.60
N ALA A 106 5.98 22.38 9.89
CA ALA A 106 6.39 21.18 9.17
C ALA A 106 6.77 20.07 10.15
N ILE A 107 7.48 20.42 11.23
CA ILE A 107 7.82 19.48 12.31
C ILE A 107 6.53 18.91 12.92
N ALA A 108 5.53 19.75 13.20
CA ALA A 108 4.24 19.29 13.73
C ALA A 108 3.53 18.30 12.77
N VAL A 109 3.57 18.55 11.46
CA VAL A 109 3.01 17.63 10.44
C VAL A 109 3.79 16.31 10.42
N GLN A 110 5.13 16.36 10.46
CA GLN A 110 5.98 15.17 10.49
C GLN A 110 5.73 14.33 11.75
N ILE A 111 5.63 14.96 12.93
CA ILE A 111 5.30 14.26 14.19
C ILE A 111 3.91 13.63 14.09
N GLY A 112 2.91 14.36 13.56
CA GLY A 112 1.57 13.83 13.36
C GLY A 112 1.55 12.61 12.42
N LEU A 113 2.32 12.67 11.33
CA LEU A 113 2.49 11.54 10.42
C LEU A 113 3.14 10.33 11.12
N CYS A 114 4.23 10.55 11.85
CA CYS A 114 4.90 9.49 12.61
C CYS A 114 3.96 8.83 13.63
N LEU A 115 3.20 9.64 14.37
CA LEU A 115 2.24 9.13 15.34
C LEU A 115 1.12 8.32 14.65
N GLY A 116 0.61 8.80 13.52
CA GLY A 116 -0.36 8.06 12.71
C GLY A 116 0.17 6.72 12.21
N LEU A 117 1.43 6.67 11.75
CA LEU A 117 2.09 5.45 11.31
C LEU A 117 2.28 4.45 12.47
N VAL A 118 2.66 4.93 13.66
CA VAL A 118 2.78 4.09 14.86
C VAL A 118 1.44 3.43 15.23
N PHE A 119 0.33 4.15 15.11
CA PHE A 119 -1.00 3.57 15.37
C PHE A 119 -1.52 2.68 14.24
N THR A 120 -1.12 2.93 12.99
CA THR A 120 -1.56 2.16 11.83
C THR A 120 -0.80 0.84 11.70
N CYS A 121 0.48 0.80 12.08
CA CYS A 121 1.34 -0.37 11.95
C CYS A 121 0.77 -1.63 12.64
N PRO A 122 0.28 -1.60 13.90
CA PRO A 122 -0.36 -2.75 14.53
C PRO A 122 -1.60 -3.27 13.79
N ILE A 123 -2.39 -2.36 13.20
CA ILE A 123 -3.61 -2.71 12.47
C ILE A 123 -3.25 -3.47 11.19
N MET A 124 -2.28 -2.96 10.42
CA MET A 124 -1.81 -3.59 9.18
C MET A 124 -1.13 -4.94 9.45
N LEU A 125 -0.44 -5.07 10.59
CA LEU A 125 0.24 -6.32 10.97
C LEU A 125 -0.69 -7.39 11.54
N HIS A 126 -1.93 -7.04 11.92
CA HIS A 126 -2.89 -7.99 12.50
C HIS A 126 -3.09 -9.26 11.65
N PRO A 127 -3.46 -9.18 10.34
CA PRO A 127 -3.63 -10.38 9.52
C PRO A 127 -2.32 -11.18 9.36
N ILE A 128 -1.17 -10.50 9.30
CA ILE A 128 0.14 -11.17 9.19
C ILE A 128 0.42 -11.97 10.47
N HIS A 129 0.19 -11.37 11.64
CA HIS A 129 0.34 -12.05 12.92
C HIS A 129 -0.60 -13.24 13.05
N GLU A 130 -1.86 -13.12 12.61
CA GLU A 130 -2.83 -14.22 12.65
C GLU A 130 -2.37 -15.41 11.79
N ILE A 131 -1.86 -15.14 10.59
CA ILE A 131 -1.33 -16.18 9.69
C ILE A 131 -0.09 -16.84 10.29
N VAL A 132 0.87 -16.04 10.79
CA VAL A 132 2.11 -16.57 11.38
C VAL A 132 1.83 -17.35 12.65
N GLU A 133 0.94 -16.86 13.51
CA GLU A 133 0.53 -17.55 14.74
C GLU A 133 -0.20 -18.87 14.42
N GLY A 134 -1.09 -18.87 13.42
CA GLY A 134 -1.75 -20.09 12.95
C GLY A 134 -0.77 -21.13 12.40
N LYS A 135 0.25 -20.70 11.65
CA LYS A 135 1.32 -21.59 11.16
C LYS A 135 2.22 -22.08 12.31
N LEU A 136 2.52 -21.22 13.27
CA LEU A 136 3.35 -21.55 14.43
C LEU A 136 2.66 -22.58 15.32
N LYS A 137 1.37 -22.38 15.65
CA LYS A 137 0.55 -23.30 16.45
C LYS A 137 0.38 -24.68 15.81
N ASN A 138 0.23 -24.73 14.48
CA ASN A 138 0.13 -25.98 13.73
C ASN A 138 1.49 -26.67 13.48
N GLY A 139 2.61 -26.02 13.83
CA GLY A 139 3.93 -26.58 13.67
C GLY A 139 4.21 -27.69 14.70
N LYS A 140 4.46 -28.92 14.24
CA LYS A 140 4.78 -30.07 15.10
C LYS A 140 5.92 -29.79 16.10
N TRP A 141 6.92 -29.01 15.70
CA TRP A 141 8.02 -28.57 16.56
C TRP A 141 7.57 -27.66 17.70
N PHE A 142 6.69 -26.70 17.39
CA PHE A 142 6.17 -25.74 18.36
C PHE A 142 5.22 -26.41 19.36
N GLN A 143 4.38 -27.32 18.88
CA GLN A 143 3.51 -28.13 19.71
C GLN A 143 4.32 -29.01 20.68
N LYS A 144 5.44 -29.58 20.21
CA LYS A 144 6.38 -30.37 21.04
C LYS A 144 7.10 -29.53 22.10
N LEU A 145 7.43 -28.27 21.80
CA LEU A 145 8.05 -27.34 22.75
C LEU A 145 7.07 -26.82 23.81
N CYS A 146 5.82 -26.58 23.43
CA CYS A 146 4.80 -26.09 24.35
C CYS A 146 4.20 -27.22 25.21
N TYR A 147 4.15 -28.45 24.70
CA TYR A 147 3.64 -29.63 25.41
C TYR A 147 4.78 -30.41 26.09
N ASN A 148 5.47 -29.77 27.03
CA ASN A 148 6.31 -30.47 28.01
C ASN A 148 5.48 -30.78 29.26
N GLU A 149 5.63 -31.98 29.82
CA GLU A 149 4.81 -32.68 30.84
C GLU A 149 4.50 -31.94 32.16
N HIS A 150 4.84 -30.66 32.33
CA HIS A 150 4.86 -29.98 33.64
C HIS A 150 3.84 -28.84 33.83
N GLY A 151 2.71 -28.84 33.11
CA GLY A 151 1.57 -27.94 33.40
C GLY A 151 1.78 -26.42 33.19
N ASN A 152 2.98 -25.96 32.83
CA ASN A 152 3.33 -24.54 32.61
C ASN A 152 3.14 -24.05 31.15
N SER A 153 2.46 -24.83 30.32
CA SER A 153 2.37 -24.71 28.86
C SER A 153 1.90 -23.32 28.36
N THR A 154 1.01 -22.65 29.10
CA THR A 154 0.40 -21.38 28.66
C THR A 154 1.32 -20.16 28.72
N LYS A 155 2.37 -20.17 29.56
CA LYS A 155 3.33 -19.04 29.64
C LYS A 155 4.36 -19.09 28.52
N VAL A 156 4.85 -20.29 28.20
CA VAL A 156 5.84 -20.52 27.13
C VAL A 156 5.22 -20.21 25.77
N GLU A 157 3.99 -20.66 25.53
CA GLU A 157 3.24 -20.36 24.31
C GLU A 157 3.06 -18.84 24.13
N LYS A 158 2.58 -18.14 25.18
CA LYS A 158 2.42 -16.67 25.14
C LYS A 158 3.74 -15.97 24.85
N TYR A 159 4.82 -16.35 25.54
CA TYR A 159 6.13 -15.74 25.32
C TYR A 159 6.63 -15.96 23.89
N ALA A 160 6.47 -17.16 23.35
CA ALA A 160 6.88 -17.45 21.99
C ALA A 160 6.03 -16.71 20.93
N ILE A 161 4.73 -16.52 21.17
CA ILE A 161 3.88 -15.67 20.33
C ILE A 161 4.37 -14.22 20.36
N TYR A 162 4.60 -13.63 21.55
CA TYR A 162 5.13 -12.27 21.66
C TYR A 162 6.49 -12.12 20.99
N LEU A 163 7.38 -13.10 21.16
CA LEU A 163 8.68 -13.13 20.51
C LEU A 163 8.54 -13.17 18.98
N SER A 164 7.63 -13.99 18.44
CA SER A 164 7.39 -14.06 16.99
C SER A 164 6.90 -12.72 16.42
N ARG A 165 6.02 -12.02 17.14
CA ARG A 165 5.54 -10.67 16.77
C ARG A 165 6.66 -9.65 16.79
N ALA A 166 7.51 -9.67 17.82
CA ALA A 166 8.67 -8.78 17.91
C ALA A 166 9.66 -9.05 16.76
N ILE A 167 9.97 -10.31 16.47
CA ILE A 167 10.86 -10.71 15.36
C ILE A 167 10.32 -10.22 14.02
N LEU A 168 9.01 -10.38 13.76
CA LEU A 168 8.38 -9.88 12.53
C LEU A 168 8.54 -8.37 12.36
N ILE A 169 8.27 -7.59 13.41
CA ILE A 169 8.41 -6.12 13.37
C ILE A 169 9.87 -5.73 13.13
N VAL A 170 10.81 -6.36 13.82
CA VAL A 170 12.25 -6.09 13.66
C VAL A 170 12.72 -6.45 12.25
N ALA A 171 12.30 -7.60 11.71
CA ALA A 171 12.64 -8.01 10.35
C ALA A 171 12.12 -7.00 9.31
N LEU A 172 10.87 -6.53 9.46
CA LEU A 172 10.30 -5.49 8.60
C LEU A 172 11.06 -4.16 8.71
N ALA A 173 11.46 -3.76 9.92
CA ALA A 173 12.24 -2.54 10.13
C ALA A 173 13.63 -2.62 9.47
N VAL A 174 14.28 -3.78 9.55
CA VAL A 174 15.57 -4.03 8.87
C VAL A 174 15.39 -3.93 7.35
N ILE A 175 14.40 -4.61 6.78
CA ILE A 175 14.11 -4.51 5.34
C ILE A 175 13.86 -3.05 4.93
N ALA A 176 13.07 -2.31 5.71
CA ALA A 176 12.77 -0.90 5.45
C ALA A 176 14.03 -0.02 5.44
N SER A 177 15.02 -0.30 6.30
CA SER A 177 16.27 0.47 6.35
C SER A 177 17.15 0.32 5.09
N PHE A 178 16.94 -0.73 4.31
CA PHE A 178 17.68 -1.00 3.07
C PHE A 178 17.04 -0.40 1.81
N ILE A 179 15.93 0.34 1.92
CA ILE A 179 15.20 0.90 0.76
C ILE A 179 15.59 2.38 0.58
N PRO A 180 16.47 2.71 -0.39
CA PRO A 180 16.94 4.09 -0.59
C PRO A 180 15.95 4.97 -1.40
N ALA A 181 15.17 4.36 -2.30
CA ALA A 181 14.25 5.05 -3.20
C ALA A 181 12.83 4.53 -2.99
N PHE A 182 12.07 5.21 -2.12
CA PHE A 182 10.74 4.79 -1.72
C PHE A 182 9.77 4.72 -2.91
N GLY A 183 9.78 5.70 -3.81
CA GLY A 183 8.86 5.74 -4.95
C GLY A 183 9.06 4.58 -5.92
N VAL A 184 10.31 4.27 -6.26
CA VAL A 184 10.63 3.12 -7.13
C VAL A 184 10.24 1.81 -6.46
N PHE A 185 10.55 1.64 -5.16
CA PHE A 185 10.18 0.44 -4.43
C PHE A 185 8.66 0.25 -4.32
N SER A 186 7.93 1.29 -3.94
CA SER A 186 6.46 1.24 -3.83
C SER A 186 5.81 0.99 -5.18
N SER A 187 6.32 1.57 -6.26
CA SER A 187 5.86 1.30 -7.63
C SER A 187 6.11 -0.16 -8.02
N LEU A 188 7.28 -0.71 -7.68
CA LEU A 188 7.60 -2.11 -7.92
C LEU A 188 6.63 -3.03 -7.18
N VAL A 189 6.42 -2.81 -5.87
CA VAL A 189 5.50 -3.62 -5.06
C VAL A 189 4.05 -3.51 -5.58
N GLY A 190 3.61 -2.31 -5.96
CA GLY A 190 2.29 -2.06 -6.54
C GLY A 190 2.08 -2.76 -7.88
N SER A 191 3.03 -2.59 -8.79
CA SER A 191 2.95 -3.20 -10.13
C SER A 191 3.09 -4.72 -10.11
N THR A 192 3.78 -5.30 -9.13
CA THR A 192 3.99 -6.75 -9.02
C THR A 192 3.00 -7.40 -8.07
N VAL A 193 3.28 -7.35 -6.77
CA VAL A 193 2.52 -8.05 -5.73
C VAL A 193 1.06 -7.63 -5.74
N CYS A 194 0.80 -6.32 -5.76
CA CYS A 194 -0.58 -5.82 -5.69
C CYS A 194 -1.35 -6.14 -6.97
N ALA A 195 -0.73 -6.05 -8.15
CA ALA A 195 -1.35 -6.45 -9.41
C ALA A 195 -1.67 -7.96 -9.47
N LEU A 196 -0.75 -8.81 -8.99
CA LEU A 196 -0.99 -10.26 -8.94
C LEU A 196 -2.16 -10.59 -8.02
N ILE A 197 -2.24 -9.97 -6.84
CA ILE A 197 -3.31 -10.23 -5.86
C ILE A 197 -4.64 -9.61 -6.30
N SER A 198 -4.63 -8.45 -6.96
CA SER A 198 -5.85 -7.71 -7.31
C SER A 198 -6.45 -8.11 -8.65
N PHE A 199 -5.62 -8.53 -9.61
CA PHE A 199 -6.08 -8.89 -10.96
C PHE A 199 -5.97 -10.38 -11.24
N VAL A 200 -4.79 -10.97 -11.02
CA VAL A 200 -4.52 -12.37 -11.41
C VAL A 200 -5.24 -13.35 -10.48
N LEU A 201 -5.16 -13.15 -9.17
CA LEU A 201 -5.77 -14.06 -8.19
C LEU A 201 -7.31 -14.11 -8.31
N PRO A 202 -8.05 -13.00 -8.38
CA PRO A 202 -9.51 -13.05 -8.49
C PRO A 202 -9.97 -13.62 -9.84
N ALA A 203 -9.32 -13.24 -10.95
CA ALA A 203 -9.64 -13.77 -12.28
C ALA A 203 -9.38 -15.28 -12.36
N THR A 204 -8.27 -15.77 -11.78
CA THR A 204 -7.98 -17.22 -11.76
C THR A 204 -8.97 -18.00 -10.90
N PHE A 205 -9.40 -17.46 -9.74
CA PHE A 205 -10.44 -18.09 -8.93
C PHE A 205 -11.80 -18.08 -9.63
N HIS A 206 -12.20 -16.97 -10.23
CA HIS A 206 -13.46 -16.88 -10.98
C HIS A 206 -13.49 -17.90 -12.14
N LEU A 207 -12.41 -17.97 -12.93
CA LEU A 207 -12.28 -18.96 -14.02
C LEU A 207 -12.22 -20.41 -13.54
N LYS A 208 -11.55 -20.70 -12.41
CA LYS A 208 -11.47 -22.08 -11.90
C LYS A 208 -12.76 -22.56 -11.25
N LEU A 209 -13.46 -21.70 -10.51
CA LEU A 209 -14.66 -22.06 -9.76
C LEU A 209 -15.93 -22.02 -10.62
N LEU A 210 -16.03 -21.02 -11.50
CA LEU A 210 -17.23 -20.77 -12.31
C LEU A 210 -17.02 -21.02 -13.80
N GLY A 211 -15.79 -21.31 -14.25
CA GLY A 211 -15.44 -21.53 -15.66
C GLY A 211 -16.44 -22.33 -16.51
N PRO A 212 -17.02 -23.45 -16.02
CA PRO A 212 -18.00 -24.23 -16.77
C PRO A 212 -19.36 -23.55 -16.96
N SER A 213 -19.74 -22.61 -16.09
CA SER A 213 -21.02 -21.90 -16.12
C SER A 213 -20.95 -20.48 -16.70
N LEU A 214 -19.76 -20.02 -17.10
CA LEU A 214 -19.55 -18.66 -17.60
C LEU A 214 -19.88 -18.51 -19.09
N ASN A 215 -20.49 -17.37 -19.41
CA ASN A 215 -20.67 -16.92 -20.80
C ASN A 215 -19.31 -16.61 -21.45
N PHE A 216 -19.23 -16.78 -22.77
CA PHE A 216 -18.00 -16.52 -23.54
C PHE A 216 -17.43 -15.09 -23.34
N TRP A 217 -18.32 -14.10 -23.18
CA TRP A 217 -17.94 -12.72 -22.87
C TRP A 217 -17.28 -12.57 -21.49
N GLN A 218 -17.90 -13.12 -20.44
CA GLN A 218 -17.36 -13.07 -19.07
C GLN A 218 -16.01 -13.76 -19.01
N ARG A 219 -15.90 -14.94 -19.62
CA ARG A 219 -14.65 -15.69 -19.72
C ARG A 219 -13.56 -14.88 -20.43
N SER A 220 -13.90 -14.19 -21.52
CA SER A 220 -12.96 -13.34 -22.26
C SER A 220 -12.49 -12.14 -21.43
N VAL A 221 -13.38 -11.51 -20.66
CA VAL A 221 -13.04 -10.42 -19.73
C VAL A 221 -12.07 -10.91 -18.64
N ASP A 222 -12.32 -12.07 -18.04
CA ASP A 222 -11.44 -12.63 -17.02
C ASP A 222 -10.04 -12.95 -17.56
N TYR A 223 -9.96 -13.56 -18.75
CA TYR A 223 -8.66 -13.79 -19.41
C TYR A 223 -7.95 -12.49 -19.74
N CYS A 224 -8.68 -11.46 -20.17
CA CYS A 224 -8.12 -10.13 -20.42
C CYS A 224 -7.52 -9.53 -19.13
N ILE A 225 -8.27 -9.53 -18.02
CA ILE A 225 -7.79 -9.05 -16.71
C ILE A 225 -6.54 -9.81 -16.26
N LEU A 226 -6.54 -11.14 -16.43
CA LEU A 226 -5.40 -11.99 -16.09
C LEU A 226 -4.15 -11.62 -16.89
N VAL A 227 -4.27 -11.51 -18.22
CA VAL A 227 -3.15 -11.15 -19.11
C VAL A 227 -2.68 -9.73 -18.83
N CYS A 228 -3.58 -8.76 -18.68
CA CYS A 228 -3.24 -7.39 -18.33
C CYS A 228 -2.49 -7.32 -17.00
N GLY A 229 -2.93 -8.04 -15.97
CA GLY A 229 -2.26 -8.08 -14.66
C GLY A 229 -0.84 -8.67 -14.75
N LEU A 230 -0.66 -9.74 -15.52
CA LEU A 230 0.67 -10.33 -15.76
C LEU A 230 1.59 -9.39 -16.54
N LEU A 231 1.09 -8.77 -17.61
CA LEU A 231 1.86 -7.81 -18.39
C LEU A 231 2.29 -6.62 -17.53
N PHE A 232 1.38 -6.11 -16.69
CA PHE A 232 1.68 -5.02 -15.77
C PHE A 232 2.76 -5.40 -14.77
N ALA A 233 2.72 -6.62 -14.21
CA ALA A 233 3.75 -7.12 -13.31
C ALA A 233 5.11 -7.31 -13.99
N ILE A 234 5.13 -7.85 -15.21
CA ILE A 234 6.37 -8.04 -15.98
C ILE A 234 6.99 -6.68 -16.33
N TYR A 235 6.19 -5.77 -16.89
CA TYR A 235 6.67 -4.44 -17.26
C TYR A 235 7.09 -3.63 -16.05
N GLY A 236 6.33 -3.65 -14.95
CA GLY A 236 6.67 -2.94 -13.73
C GLY A 236 7.96 -3.44 -13.08
N THR A 237 8.19 -4.76 -13.12
CA THR A 237 9.47 -5.36 -12.69
C THR A 237 10.61 -4.88 -13.58
N TYR A 238 10.40 -4.91 -14.90
CA TYR A 238 11.40 -4.49 -15.88
C TYR A 238 11.80 -3.02 -15.67
N THR A 239 10.84 -2.08 -15.60
CA THR A 239 11.17 -0.66 -15.43
C THR A 239 11.83 -0.36 -14.10
N SER A 240 11.42 -1.05 -13.03
CA SER A 240 12.02 -0.84 -11.70
C SER A 240 13.45 -1.36 -11.58
N ILE A 241 13.77 -2.47 -12.27
CA ILE A 241 15.12 -3.05 -12.27
C ILE A 241 16.06 -2.26 -13.21
N PHE A 242 15.57 -1.88 -14.39
CA PHE A 242 16.38 -1.19 -15.40
C PHE A 242 16.41 0.33 -15.23
N GLY A 243 15.65 0.89 -14.29
CA GLY A 243 15.77 2.28 -13.85
C GLY A 243 15.51 3.31 -14.96
N ILE A 244 14.46 3.08 -15.78
CA ILE A 244 14.01 4.00 -16.83
C ILE A 244 12.80 4.79 -16.34
#